data_AF-A0A5J4RRJ6-F1
#
_entry.id   AF-A0A5J4RRJ6-F1
#
_cell.length_a   1.000
_cell.length_b   1.000
_cell.length_c   1.000
_cell.angle_alpha   90.00
_cell.angle_beta   90.00
_cell.angle_gamma   90.00
#
_symmetry.space_group_name_H-M   'P 1'
#
loop_
_entity.id
_entity.type
_entity.pdbx_description
1 polymer ?
#
loop_
_entity_poly.entity_id
_entity_poly.type
_entity_poly.pdbx_seq_one_letter_code
_entity_poly.pdbx_strand_id
1 'polypeptide(L)'
;MRKIVVLLLLCLFGGWILPSQAQSFDNLWKQVEQADKQSLPQTAMKLTDNIFRKAEAEKNSPQMLKAYIRQAKYQENLTPDSFYVHLADIEHWANTAPVLIDRAILHSFVAEIYADYAYHNSWQLLNRKIVDDEQFTDIRAWSGNMFAQKVLEHTRMALKDSLLLLETSSKTYIPFVVTNKTSDYYGH
;
A
#
# COMPACT_ATOMS: atom_id res chain seq x y z
N MET A 1 -11.93 34.54 -51.30
CA MET A 1 -13.09 34.20 -50.43
C MET A 1 -13.07 32.75 -49.93
N ARG A 2 -12.98 31.71 -50.78
CA ARG A 2 -13.08 30.29 -50.36
C ARG A 2 -11.88 29.71 -49.57
N LYS A 3 -10.70 30.33 -49.63
CA LYS A 3 -9.49 29.87 -48.90
C LYS A 3 -9.30 30.56 -47.53
N ILE A 4 -9.95 31.70 -47.29
CA ILE A 4 -9.86 32.44 -46.02
C ILE A 4 -10.82 31.85 -44.97
N VAL A 5 -11.96 31.31 -45.42
CA VAL A 5 -12.92 30.63 -44.54
C VAL A 5 -12.36 29.32 -43.95
N VAL A 6 -11.45 28.64 -44.66
CA VAL A 6 -10.84 27.38 -44.20
C VAL A 6 -9.80 27.62 -43.10
N LEU A 7 -9.11 28.78 -43.08
CA LEU A 7 -8.19 29.12 -41.99
C LEU A 7 -8.89 29.53 -40.69
N LEU A 8 -10.13 30.07 -40.78
CA LEU A 8 -10.91 30.45 -39.60
C LEU A 8 -11.60 29.25 -38.90
N LEU A 9 -11.71 28.11 -39.59
CA LEU A 9 -12.31 26.88 -39.06
C LEU A 9 -11.29 25.95 -38.37
N LEU A 10 -9.99 26.16 -38.55
CA LEU A 10 -8.95 25.37 -37.89
C LEU A 10 -8.57 25.88 -36.48
N CYS A 11 -8.95 27.11 -36.12
CA CYS A 11 -8.66 27.68 -34.80
C CYS A 11 -9.68 27.28 -33.71
N LEU A 12 -10.76 26.57 -34.06
CA LEU A 12 -11.82 26.18 -33.10
C LEU A 12 -11.65 24.76 -32.53
N PHE A 13 -10.63 24.02 -32.96
CA PHE A 13 -10.28 22.70 -32.42
C PHE A 13 -8.92 22.67 -31.72
N GLY A 14 -8.36 23.84 -31.38
CA GLY A 14 -7.28 23.94 -30.40
C GLY A 14 -7.87 23.75 -29.01
N GLY A 15 -8.22 22.52 -28.67
CA GLY A 15 -8.71 22.15 -27.34
C GLY A 15 -7.79 22.75 -26.29
N TRP A 16 -8.37 23.55 -25.40
CA TRP A 16 -7.68 24.02 -24.21
C TRP A 16 -7.39 22.77 -23.39
N ILE A 17 -6.20 22.19 -23.58
CA ILE A 17 -5.63 21.30 -22.59
C ILE A 17 -5.34 22.24 -21.42
N LEU A 18 -6.33 22.40 -20.54
CA LEU A 18 -6.06 22.95 -19.22
C LEU A 18 -4.90 22.11 -18.69
N PRO A 19 -3.76 22.71 -18.32
CA PRO A 19 -2.76 21.96 -17.61
C PRO A 19 -3.47 21.48 -16.35
N SER A 20 -3.74 20.17 -16.29
CA SER A 20 -4.07 19.52 -15.03
C SER A 20 -2.86 19.81 -14.15
N GLN A 21 -2.91 20.89 -13.36
CA GLN A 21 -1.86 21.16 -12.39
C GLN A 21 -1.74 19.88 -11.59
N ALA A 22 -0.59 19.22 -11.69
CA ALA A 22 -0.34 18.00 -10.98
C ALA A 22 -0.47 18.34 -9.49
N GLN A 23 -1.62 17.97 -8.88
CA GLN A 23 -1.84 18.24 -7.47
C GLN A 23 -0.73 17.59 -6.67
N SER A 24 -0.17 18.31 -5.70
CA SER A 24 0.80 17.74 -4.78
C SER A 24 0.14 16.66 -3.91
N PHE A 25 0.92 15.67 -3.48
CA PHE A 25 0.44 14.64 -2.55
C PHE A 25 -0.11 15.25 -1.26
N ASP A 26 0.51 16.31 -0.73
CA ASP A 26 0.02 17.00 0.48
C ASP A 26 -1.40 17.54 0.31
N ASN A 27 -1.71 18.11 -0.85
CA ASN A 27 -3.05 18.62 -1.14
C ASN A 27 -4.06 17.49 -1.33
N LEU A 28 -3.64 16.36 -1.90
CA LEU A 28 -4.49 15.17 -2.02
C LEU A 28 -4.77 14.54 -0.64
N TRP A 29 -3.76 14.42 0.23
CA TRP A 29 -3.94 13.90 1.58
C TRP A 29 -4.82 14.80 2.45
N LYS A 30 -4.71 16.12 2.33
CA LYS A 30 -5.66 17.05 2.97
C LYS A 30 -7.11 16.81 2.56
N GLN A 31 -7.35 16.46 1.29
CA GLN A 31 -8.70 16.12 0.84
C GLN A 31 -9.19 14.81 1.47
N VAL A 32 -8.31 13.80 1.59
CA VAL A 32 -8.63 12.54 2.30
C VAL A 32 -8.98 12.83 3.76
N GLU A 33 -8.16 13.59 4.47
CA GLU A 33 -8.39 13.96 5.88
C GLU A 33 -9.70 14.75 6.05
N GLN A 34 -10.04 15.62 5.10
CA GLN A 34 -11.30 16.36 5.14
C GLN A 34 -12.49 15.42 4.93
N ALA A 35 -12.41 14.48 3.99
CA ALA A 35 -13.45 13.48 3.79
C ALA A 35 -13.63 12.60 5.03
N ASP A 36 -12.55 12.23 5.71
CA ASP A 36 -12.60 11.47 6.97
C ASP A 36 -13.29 12.25 8.09
N LYS A 37 -12.94 13.52 8.28
CA LYS A 37 -13.58 14.41 9.26
C LYS A 37 -15.08 14.57 9.00
N GLN A 38 -15.48 14.55 7.74
CA GLN A 38 -16.87 14.62 7.32
C GLN A 38 -17.59 13.26 7.32
N SER A 39 -16.92 12.17 7.74
CA SER A 39 -17.46 10.81 7.72
C SER A 39 -17.93 10.37 6.33
N LEU A 40 -17.13 10.67 5.30
CA LEU A 40 -17.38 10.33 3.90
C LEU A 40 -16.45 9.21 3.40
N PRO A 41 -16.60 7.96 3.87
CA PRO A 41 -15.64 6.88 3.62
C PRO A 41 -15.49 6.53 2.13
N GLN A 42 -16.57 6.61 1.34
CA GLN A 42 -16.52 6.35 -0.11
C GLN A 42 -15.70 7.42 -0.85
N THR A 43 -15.80 8.68 -0.42
CA THR A 43 -15.03 9.79 -0.98
C THR A 43 -13.57 9.64 -0.61
N ALA A 44 -13.28 9.35 0.66
CA ALA A 44 -11.92 9.11 1.14
C ALA A 44 -11.26 7.96 0.37
N MET A 45 -11.99 6.85 0.15
CA MET A 45 -11.51 5.70 -0.62
C MET A 45 -11.18 6.05 -2.08
N LYS A 46 -12.03 6.82 -2.76
CA LYS A 46 -11.75 7.32 -4.14
C LYS A 46 -10.54 8.25 -4.19
N LEU A 47 -10.41 9.14 -3.21
CA LEU A 47 -9.26 10.05 -3.14
C LEU A 47 -7.96 9.28 -2.91
N THR A 48 -7.98 8.27 -2.04
CA THR A 48 -6.81 7.41 -1.81
C THR A 48 -6.46 6.57 -3.04
N ASP A 49 -7.44 6.11 -3.83
CA ASP A 49 -7.19 5.46 -5.12
C ASP A 49 -6.47 6.37 -6.13
N ASN A 50 -6.91 7.63 -6.22
CA ASN A 50 -6.23 8.62 -7.05
C ASN A 50 -4.78 8.85 -6.58
N ILE A 51 -4.53 8.87 -5.27
CA ILE A 51 -3.18 8.99 -4.71
C ILE A 51 -2.33 7.78 -5.09
N PHE A 52 -2.86 6.55 -4.94
CA PHE A 52 -2.16 5.33 -5.31
C PHE A 52 -1.74 5.35 -6.78
N ARG A 53 -2.69 5.61 -7.69
CA ARG A 53 -2.43 5.65 -9.15
C ARG A 53 -1.43 6.74 -9.54
N LYS A 54 -1.50 7.90 -8.89
CA LYS A 54 -0.51 8.96 -9.09
C LYS A 54 0.88 8.54 -8.58
N ALA A 55 0.95 7.93 -7.40
CA ALA A 55 2.19 7.46 -6.81
C ALA A 55 2.84 6.37 -7.65
N GLU A 56 2.06 5.45 -8.21
CA GLU A 56 2.52 4.44 -9.15
C GLU A 56 3.10 5.08 -10.43
N ALA A 57 2.36 6.01 -11.05
CA ALA A 57 2.80 6.71 -12.25
C ALA A 57 4.08 7.53 -12.04
N GLU A 58 4.25 8.12 -10.86
CA GLU A 58 5.42 8.91 -10.47
C GLU A 58 6.52 8.06 -9.83
N LYS A 59 6.35 6.74 -9.71
CA LYS A 59 7.27 5.81 -9.03
C LYS A 59 7.62 6.26 -7.60
N ASN A 60 6.62 6.81 -6.91
CA ASN A 60 6.72 7.29 -5.54
C ASN A 60 6.22 6.22 -4.56
N SER A 61 7.07 5.23 -4.31
CA SER A 61 6.72 4.08 -3.48
C SER A 61 6.25 4.40 -2.06
N PRO A 62 6.82 5.38 -1.33
CA PRO A 62 6.28 5.78 -0.02
C PRO A 62 4.82 6.22 -0.06
N GLN A 63 4.42 7.00 -1.08
CA GLN A 63 3.04 7.44 -1.24
C GLN A 63 2.14 6.28 -1.69
N MET A 64 2.65 5.39 -2.53
CA MET A 64 1.95 4.21 -3.00
C MET A 64 1.62 3.25 -1.84
N LEU A 65 2.60 2.96 -0.99
CA LEU A 65 2.44 2.15 0.22
C LEU A 65 1.43 2.77 1.20
N LYS A 66 1.55 4.08 1.46
CA LYS A 66 0.61 4.79 2.34
C LYS A 66 -0.82 4.72 1.82
N ALA A 67 -1.00 4.93 0.52
CA ALA A 67 -2.31 4.86 -0.12
C ALA A 67 -2.89 3.45 -0.04
N TYR A 68 -2.10 2.43 -0.34
CA TYR A 68 -2.52 1.04 -0.27
C TYR A 68 -3.03 0.66 1.14
N ILE A 69 -2.25 0.92 2.19
CA ILE A 69 -2.67 0.60 3.57
C ILE A 69 -3.98 1.32 3.94
N ARG A 70 -4.12 2.58 3.51
CA ARG A 70 -5.31 3.36 3.79
C ARG A 70 -6.53 2.79 3.04
N GLN A 71 -6.38 2.34 1.81
CA GLN A 71 -7.44 1.64 1.05
C GLN A 71 -7.83 0.34 1.72
N ALA A 72 -6.85 -0.51 2.10
CA ALA A 72 -7.10 -1.78 2.77
C ALA A 72 -7.95 -1.57 4.04
N LYS A 73 -7.58 -0.58 4.86
CA LYS A 73 -8.34 -0.23 6.06
C LYS A 73 -9.78 0.24 5.77
N TYR A 74 -10.01 0.99 4.70
CA TYR A 74 -11.39 1.37 4.34
C TYR A 74 -12.22 0.16 3.90
N GLN A 75 -11.63 -0.74 3.12
CA GLN A 75 -12.32 -1.92 2.62
C GLN A 75 -12.62 -2.92 3.75
N GLU A 76 -11.68 -3.16 4.66
CA GLU A 76 -11.89 -4.04 5.81
C GLU A 76 -13.03 -3.56 6.73
N ASN A 77 -13.14 -2.24 6.94
CA ASN A 77 -14.25 -1.66 7.70
C ASN A 77 -15.61 -1.83 7.03
N LEU A 78 -15.66 -1.90 5.69
CA LEU A 78 -16.89 -2.09 4.93
C LEU A 78 -17.26 -3.57 4.80
N THR A 79 -16.26 -4.39 4.52
CA THR A 79 -16.37 -5.82 4.26
C THR A 79 -15.19 -6.54 4.93
N PRO A 80 -15.37 -7.16 6.11
CA PRO A 80 -14.27 -7.81 6.83
C PRO A 80 -13.55 -8.89 6.00
N ASP A 81 -14.25 -9.58 5.11
CA ASP A 81 -13.67 -10.59 4.22
C ASP A 81 -12.68 -10.02 3.18
N SER A 82 -12.67 -8.69 2.97
CA SER A 82 -11.69 -8.03 2.08
C SER A 82 -10.25 -8.22 2.56
N PHE A 83 -10.04 -8.49 3.86
CA PHE A 83 -8.74 -8.85 4.42
C PHE A 83 -8.03 -9.95 3.60
N TYR A 84 -8.74 -11.01 3.21
CA TYR A 84 -8.12 -12.14 2.48
C TYR A 84 -7.68 -11.75 1.06
N VAL A 85 -8.40 -10.83 0.42
CA VAL A 85 -8.03 -10.27 -0.88
C VAL A 85 -6.80 -9.38 -0.72
N HIS A 86 -6.79 -8.51 0.29
CA HIS A 86 -5.65 -7.66 0.58
C HIS A 86 -4.38 -8.43 0.90
N LEU A 87 -4.47 -9.49 1.70
CA LEU A 87 -3.34 -10.36 1.99
C LEU A 87 -2.72 -10.92 0.70
N ALA A 88 -3.55 -11.48 -0.19
CA ALA A 88 -3.08 -12.01 -1.46
C ALA A 88 -2.45 -10.93 -2.36
N ASP A 89 -3.06 -9.74 -2.43
CA ASP A 89 -2.55 -8.61 -3.22
C ASP A 89 -1.20 -8.11 -2.72
N ILE A 90 -1.03 -7.95 -1.39
CA ILE A 90 0.23 -7.48 -0.82
C ILE A 90 1.32 -8.55 -0.87
N GLU A 91 0.98 -9.83 -0.75
CA GLU A 91 1.92 -10.92 -1.00
C GLU A 91 2.41 -10.91 -2.45
N HIS A 92 1.49 -10.77 -3.41
CA HIS A 92 1.85 -10.68 -4.82
C HIS A 92 2.75 -9.47 -5.08
N TRP A 93 2.40 -8.30 -4.52
CA TRP A 93 3.20 -7.10 -4.68
C TRP A 93 4.58 -7.24 -4.04
N ALA A 94 4.69 -7.81 -2.83
CA ALA A 94 5.98 -8.09 -2.20
C ALA A 94 6.88 -8.95 -3.10
N ASN A 95 6.32 -9.99 -3.71
CA ASN A 95 7.06 -10.92 -4.57
C ASN A 95 7.48 -10.32 -5.93
N THR A 96 6.74 -9.32 -6.42
CA THR A 96 6.93 -8.76 -7.78
C THR A 96 7.52 -7.35 -7.79
N ALA A 97 7.58 -6.67 -6.65
CA ALA A 97 8.09 -5.31 -6.53
C ALA A 97 9.51 -5.19 -7.14
N PRO A 98 9.74 -4.26 -8.10
CA PRO A 98 11.02 -4.17 -8.80
C PRO A 98 12.10 -3.47 -7.97
N VAL A 99 11.71 -2.62 -7.02
CA VAL A 99 12.62 -1.89 -6.13
C VAL A 99 12.92 -2.74 -4.90
N LEU A 100 14.20 -3.00 -4.64
CA LEU A 100 14.62 -3.91 -3.55
C LEU A 100 14.22 -3.41 -2.16
N ILE A 101 14.30 -2.09 -1.91
CA ILE A 101 13.90 -1.50 -0.63
C ILE A 101 12.38 -1.63 -0.42
N ASP A 102 11.58 -1.36 -1.46
CA ASP A 102 10.13 -1.56 -1.39
C ASP A 102 9.78 -3.01 -1.10
N ARG A 103 10.45 -3.95 -1.79
CA ARG A 103 10.29 -5.38 -1.55
C ARG A 103 10.59 -5.75 -0.09
N ALA A 104 11.66 -5.20 0.49
CA ALA A 104 12.00 -5.45 1.89
C ALA A 104 10.92 -4.94 2.86
N ILE A 105 10.40 -3.73 2.62
CA ILE A 105 9.33 -3.13 3.42
C ILE A 105 8.04 -3.93 3.28
N LEU A 106 7.67 -4.30 2.06
CA LEU A 106 6.47 -5.10 1.77
C LEU A 106 6.54 -6.46 2.46
N HIS A 107 7.67 -7.16 2.38
CA HIS A 107 7.83 -8.44 3.09
C HIS A 107 7.80 -8.28 4.61
N SER A 108 8.34 -7.18 5.16
CA SER A 108 8.20 -6.90 6.61
C SER A 108 6.73 -6.75 6.99
N PHE A 109 5.96 -6.06 6.16
CA PHE A 109 4.53 -5.85 6.38
C PHE A 109 3.71 -7.14 6.23
N VAL A 110 4.00 -7.98 5.24
CA VAL A 110 3.37 -9.30 5.10
C VAL A 110 3.66 -10.18 6.32
N ALA A 111 4.91 -10.17 6.83
CA ALA A 111 5.26 -10.89 8.05
C ALA A 111 4.45 -10.40 9.26
N GLU A 112 4.26 -9.09 9.39
CA GLU A 112 3.43 -8.48 10.43
C GLU A 112 1.96 -8.92 10.32
N ILE A 113 1.37 -8.88 9.12
CA ILE A 113 -0.02 -9.33 8.90
C ILE A 113 -0.21 -10.79 9.34
N TYR A 114 0.72 -11.68 9.00
CA TYR A 114 0.65 -13.07 9.42
C TYR A 114 0.82 -13.24 10.94
N ALA A 115 1.74 -12.49 11.55
CA ALA A 115 1.97 -12.52 12.99
C ALA A 115 0.73 -12.01 13.75
N ASP A 116 0.15 -10.90 13.30
CA ASP A 116 -1.07 -10.32 13.87
C ASP A 116 -2.25 -11.27 13.72
N TYR A 117 -2.43 -11.89 12.56
CA TYR A 117 -3.49 -12.87 12.37
C TYR A 117 -3.36 -14.04 13.35
N ALA A 118 -2.14 -14.59 13.50
CA ALA A 118 -1.88 -15.68 14.43
C ALA A 118 -2.11 -15.26 15.89
N TYR A 119 -1.69 -14.05 16.25
CA TYR A 119 -1.89 -13.50 17.60
C TYR A 119 -3.38 -13.37 17.95
N HIS A 120 -4.16 -12.73 17.07
CA HIS A 120 -5.60 -12.53 17.27
C HIS A 120 -6.40 -13.84 17.25
N ASN A 121 -5.89 -14.88 16.58
CA ASN A 121 -6.52 -16.20 16.50
C ASN A 121 -5.86 -17.26 17.40
N SER A 122 -5.00 -16.85 18.34
CA SER A 122 -4.18 -17.75 19.17
C SER A 122 -5.01 -18.79 19.92
N TRP A 123 -6.15 -18.40 20.48
CA TRP A 123 -7.07 -19.32 21.17
C TRP A 123 -7.64 -20.41 20.25
N GLN A 124 -7.99 -20.07 19.01
CA GLN A 124 -8.46 -21.03 18.03
C GLN A 124 -7.31 -21.95 17.58
N LEU A 125 -6.10 -21.41 17.41
CA LEU A 125 -4.93 -22.17 16.97
C LEU A 125 -4.48 -23.21 18.01
N LEU A 126 -4.52 -22.87 19.30
CA LEU A 126 -4.16 -23.78 20.40
C LEU A 126 -5.09 -24.99 20.52
N ASN A 127 -6.37 -24.82 20.15
CA ASN A 127 -7.40 -25.86 20.30
C ASN A 127 -7.54 -26.77 19.09
N ARG A 128 -6.74 -26.60 18.04
CA ARG A 128 -6.84 -27.37 16.80
C ARG A 128 -5.93 -28.59 16.82
N LYS A 129 -6.51 -29.75 16.53
CA LYS A 129 -5.77 -30.96 16.12
C LYS A 129 -5.52 -30.86 14.62
N ILE A 130 -4.44 -30.22 14.19
CA ILE A 130 -4.11 -30.08 12.77
C ILE A 130 -2.77 -30.75 12.46
N VAL A 131 -2.71 -31.35 11.29
CA VAL A 131 -1.49 -31.80 10.61
C VAL A 131 -1.06 -30.66 9.68
N ASP A 132 0.23 -30.31 9.72
CA ASP A 132 0.79 -29.32 8.79
C ASP A 132 0.64 -29.83 7.35
N ASP A 133 -0.14 -29.12 6.53
CA ASP A 133 -0.33 -29.41 5.10
C ASP A 133 -0.19 -28.11 4.31
N GLU A 134 0.88 -28.03 3.51
CA GLU A 134 1.21 -26.87 2.68
C GLU A 134 0.18 -26.65 1.54
N GLN A 135 -0.73 -27.59 1.29
CA GLN A 135 -1.77 -27.44 0.27
C GLN A 135 -2.97 -26.60 0.72
N PHE A 136 -3.07 -26.26 2.01
CA PHE A 136 -4.15 -25.38 2.48
C PHE A 136 -3.97 -23.97 1.93
N THR A 137 -4.83 -23.58 1.01
CA THR A 137 -4.89 -22.21 0.46
C THR A 137 -5.65 -21.25 1.37
N ASP A 138 -6.55 -21.76 2.21
CA ASP A 138 -7.30 -20.96 3.17
C ASP A 138 -6.53 -20.84 4.49
N ILE A 139 -6.05 -19.62 4.81
CA ILE A 139 -5.32 -19.34 6.06
C ILE A 139 -6.14 -19.66 7.30
N ARG A 140 -7.48 -19.69 7.20
CA ARG A 140 -8.36 -20.10 8.30
C ARG A 140 -8.21 -21.57 8.63
N ALA A 141 -7.62 -22.40 7.76
CA ALA A 141 -7.33 -23.80 8.01
C ALA A 141 -5.92 -24.05 8.54
N TRP A 142 -5.06 -23.02 8.62
CA TRP A 142 -3.66 -23.19 8.99
C TRP A 142 -3.45 -23.54 10.47
N SER A 143 -2.33 -24.21 10.73
CA SER A 143 -1.79 -24.43 12.07
C SER A 143 -0.94 -23.24 12.53
N GLY A 144 -0.63 -23.17 13.83
CA GLY A 144 0.31 -22.17 14.35
C GLY A 144 1.71 -22.28 13.73
N ASN A 145 2.15 -23.50 13.37
CA ASN A 145 3.44 -23.72 12.71
C ASN A 145 3.47 -23.12 11.31
N MET A 146 2.40 -23.24 10.53
CA MET A 146 2.31 -22.65 9.19
C MET A 146 2.42 -21.13 9.25
N PHE A 147 1.75 -20.49 10.23
CA PHE A 147 1.93 -19.04 10.47
C PHE A 147 3.37 -18.70 10.84
N ALA A 148 3.99 -19.45 11.77
CA ALA A 148 5.38 -19.21 12.15
C ALA A 148 6.35 -19.36 10.96
N GLN A 149 6.13 -20.36 10.09
CA GLN A 149 6.91 -20.55 8.87
C GLN A 149 6.76 -19.37 7.91
N LYS A 150 5.53 -18.88 7.69
CA LYS A 150 5.27 -17.74 6.81
C LYS A 150 5.86 -16.43 7.33
N VAL A 151 5.73 -16.17 8.63
CA VAL A 151 6.38 -15.03 9.29
C VAL A 151 7.90 -15.11 9.09
N LEU A 152 8.51 -16.29 9.29
CA LEU A 152 9.95 -16.49 9.12
C LEU A 152 10.39 -16.36 7.66
N GLU A 153 9.62 -16.89 6.71
CA GLU A 153 9.86 -16.76 5.27
C GLU A 153 9.92 -15.29 4.86
N HIS A 154 8.88 -14.52 5.20
CA HIS A 154 8.81 -13.12 4.84
C HIS A 154 9.83 -12.27 5.60
N THR A 155 10.15 -12.60 6.86
CA THR A 155 11.22 -11.93 7.60
C THR A 155 12.58 -12.14 6.93
N ARG A 156 12.88 -13.35 6.44
CA ARG A 156 14.11 -13.62 5.69
C ARG A 156 14.16 -12.83 4.39
N MET A 157 13.04 -12.75 3.67
CA MET A 157 12.95 -11.97 2.44
C MET A 157 13.07 -10.47 2.69
N ALA A 158 12.51 -9.96 3.78
CA ALA A 158 12.65 -8.58 4.22
C ALA A 158 14.11 -8.21 4.51
N LEU A 159 14.89 -9.13 5.07
CA LEU A 159 16.29 -8.89 5.45
C LEU A 159 17.31 -9.32 4.38
N LYS A 160 16.85 -9.78 3.22
CA LYS A 160 17.70 -10.37 2.17
C LYS A 160 18.80 -9.42 1.71
N ASP A 161 18.47 -8.15 1.52
CA ASP A 161 19.38 -7.10 1.04
C ASP A 161 19.90 -6.22 2.19
N SER A 162 20.22 -6.83 3.34
CA SER A 162 20.56 -6.13 4.60
C SER A 162 21.58 -4.99 4.49
N LEU A 163 22.63 -5.12 3.68
CA LEU A 163 23.63 -4.06 3.48
C LEU A 163 23.01 -2.80 2.83
N LEU A 164 22.19 -2.99 1.78
CA LEU A 164 21.46 -1.89 1.14
C LEU A 164 20.50 -1.22 2.13
N LEU A 165 19.83 -2.00 2.96
CA LEU A 165 18.90 -1.48 3.97
C LEU A 165 19.62 -0.64 5.03
N LEU A 166 20.81 -1.06 5.47
CA LEU A 166 21.64 -0.29 6.41
C LEU A 166 22.10 1.05 5.84
N GLU A 167 22.34 1.12 4.53
CA GLU A 167 22.74 2.35 3.83
C GLU A 167 21.54 3.26 3.48
N THR A 168 20.32 2.73 3.55
CA THR A 168 19.11 3.47 3.18
C THR A 168 18.59 4.27 4.37
N SER A 169 18.58 5.59 4.24
CA SER A 169 17.92 6.45 5.22
C SER A 169 16.40 6.27 5.19
N SER A 170 15.80 6.01 6.35
CA SER A 170 14.35 5.98 6.54
C SER A 170 13.64 7.28 6.13
N LYS A 171 14.38 8.40 6.06
CA LYS A 171 13.85 9.71 5.66
C LYS A 171 13.26 9.70 4.25
N THR A 172 13.71 8.79 3.41
CA THR A 172 13.15 8.58 2.07
C THR A 172 11.72 8.04 2.10
N TYR A 173 11.28 7.46 3.22
CA TYR A 173 9.93 6.91 3.43
C TYR A 173 9.06 7.73 4.41
N ILE A 174 9.41 8.99 4.72
CA ILE A 174 8.62 9.89 5.59
C ILE A 174 7.12 9.89 5.28
N PRO A 175 6.66 9.90 4.00
CA PRO A 175 5.23 9.87 3.74
C PRO A 175 4.52 8.68 4.41
N PHE A 176 5.19 7.52 4.48
CA PHE A 176 4.69 6.27 5.01
C PHE A 176 4.87 6.14 6.53
N VAL A 177 5.96 6.68 7.09
CA VAL A 177 6.25 6.55 8.53
C VAL A 177 5.65 7.68 9.35
N VAL A 178 5.30 7.38 10.61
CA VAL A 178 4.93 8.41 11.59
C VAL A 178 6.20 8.84 12.31
N THR A 179 6.64 10.09 12.08
CA THR A 179 7.76 10.66 12.83
C THR A 179 7.28 11.17 14.19
N ASN A 180 8.05 10.91 15.23
CA ASN A 180 7.83 11.45 16.57
C ASN A 180 9.04 12.28 17.02
N LYS A 181 8.95 12.95 18.17
CA LYS A 181 10.04 13.79 18.69
C LYS A 181 11.37 13.04 18.89
N THR A 182 11.32 11.71 19.01
CA THR A 182 12.51 10.85 19.14
C THR A 182 13.07 10.38 17.80
N SER A 183 12.36 10.54 16.68
CA SER A 183 12.85 10.17 15.35
C SER A 183 14.13 10.96 14.98
N ASP A 184 14.15 12.25 15.30
CA ASP A 184 15.30 13.13 15.05
C ASP A 184 16.58 12.66 15.74
N TYR A 185 16.47 12.02 16.91
CA TYR A 185 17.61 11.53 17.70
C TYR A 185 18.37 10.39 16.99
N TYR A 186 17.66 9.55 16.23
CA TYR A 186 18.24 8.42 15.51
C TYR A 186 18.55 8.75 14.05
N GLY A 187 18.46 10.03 13.66
CA GLY A 187 18.69 10.46 12.28
C GLY A 187 17.58 10.03 11.32
N HIS A 188 16.41 9.66 11.84
CA HIS A 188 15.20 9.30 11.11
C HIS A 188 14.28 10.49 10.86
#